data_AF-A0A8T9C4P0-F1
#
_entry.id   AF-A0A8T9C4P0-F1
#
_cell.length_a   1.000
_cell.length_b   1.000
_cell.length_c   1.000
_cell.angle_alpha   90.00
_cell.angle_beta   90.00
_cell.angle_gamma   90.00
#
_symmetry.space_group_name_H-M   'P 1'
#
loop_
_entity.id
_entity.type
_entity.pdbx_description
1 polymer ?
#
loop_
_entity_poly.entity_id
_entity_poly.type
_entity_poly.pdbx_seq_one_letter_code
_entity_poly.pdbx_strand_id
1 'polypeptide(L)'
;MAEIFGIAAGVAGFVSLLTQIISGIDTLREINAHANKAPAELSALLSELTVLKSLIDEVINRAPPNDDWYLQLCRSSIETVVIGLEKLKKRMNAWNQGTRKLKARKIFAFRHWKEDVEVLQRDIQVVKLDLLLCLLPTLNLNPSIQVARTSHIRSS
;
A
#
# COMPACT_ATOMS: atom_id res chain seq x y z
N MET A 1 -13.69 5.23 -21.91
CA MET A 1 -14.26 6.16 -20.91
C MET A 1 -13.29 6.16 -19.74
N ALA A 2 -12.36 7.11 -19.72
CA ALA A 2 -11.44 7.25 -18.60
C ALA A 2 -12.19 8.06 -17.54
N GLU A 3 -12.79 7.36 -16.57
CA GLU A 3 -13.25 8.00 -15.35
C GLU A 3 -12.00 8.40 -14.57
N ILE A 4 -11.52 9.61 -14.84
CA ILE A 4 -10.55 10.28 -13.98
C ILE A 4 -11.35 10.64 -12.73
N PHE A 5 -11.38 9.70 -11.78
CA PHE A 5 -11.91 9.93 -10.44
C PHE A 5 -11.27 11.21 -9.93
N GLY A 6 -12.13 12.21 -9.66
CA GLY A 6 -11.70 13.51 -9.18
C GLY A 6 -10.69 13.33 -8.07
N ILE A 7 -9.56 14.05 -8.17
CA ILE A 7 -8.46 13.99 -7.21
C ILE A 7 -9.03 14.49 -5.88
N ALA A 8 -9.59 13.58 -5.08
CA ALA A 8 -9.99 13.89 -3.72
C ALA A 8 -8.70 14.26 -2.98
N ALA A 9 -8.58 15.52 -2.57
CA ALA A 9 -7.49 16.00 -1.74
C ALA A 9 -7.75 15.56 -0.28
N GLY A 10 -6.67 15.37 0.50
CA GLY A 10 -6.75 14.98 1.90
C GLY A 10 -7.18 13.53 2.14
N VAL A 11 -7.79 13.28 3.32
CA VAL A 11 -8.14 11.94 3.84
C VAL A 11 -8.96 11.10 2.85
N ALA A 12 -9.93 11.70 2.15
CA ALA A 12 -10.80 10.99 1.22
C ALA A 12 -10.02 10.35 0.05
N GLY A 13 -8.99 11.02 -0.47
CA GLY A 13 -8.12 10.46 -1.51
C GLY A 13 -7.32 9.27 -1.00
N PHE A 14 -6.88 9.33 0.26
CA PHE A 14 -6.15 8.24 0.91
C PHE A 14 -7.03 7.01 1.19
N VAL A 15 -8.28 7.23 1.64
CA VAL A 15 -9.27 6.16 1.82
C VAL A 15 -9.58 5.46 0.48
N SER A 16 -9.64 6.21 -0.62
CA SER A 16 -9.80 5.63 -1.95
C SER A 16 -8.61 4.72 -2.33
N LEU A 17 -7.38 5.14 -2.05
CA LEU A 17 -6.18 4.33 -2.29
C LEU A 17 -6.16 3.06 -1.42
N LEU A 18 -6.53 3.18 -0.14
CA LEU A 18 -6.66 2.03 0.76
C LEU A 18 -7.69 1.01 0.22
N THR A 19 -8.83 1.49 -0.26
CA THR A 19 -9.87 0.65 -0.87
C THR A 19 -9.35 -0.10 -2.09
N GLN A 20 -8.55 0.56 -2.94
CA GLN A 20 -7.92 -0.08 -4.11
C GLN A 20 -6.90 -1.14 -3.71
N ILE A 21 -6.11 -0.91 -2.65
CA ILE A 21 -5.18 -1.91 -2.11
C ILE A 21 -5.94 -3.11 -1.56
N ILE A 22 -7.02 -2.90 -0.79
CA ILE A 22 -7.85 -3.99 -0.26
C ILE A 22 -8.41 -4.84 -1.40
N SER A 23 -9.02 -4.21 -2.40
CA SER A 23 -9.53 -4.91 -3.59
C SER A 23 -8.42 -5.69 -4.33
N GLY A 24 -7.22 -5.12 -4.43
CA GLY A 24 -6.05 -5.77 -4.98
C GLY A 24 -5.65 -7.03 -4.21
N ILE A 25 -5.57 -6.94 -2.88
CA ILE A 25 -5.28 -8.06 -1.98
C ILE A 25 -6.32 -9.17 -2.15
N ASP A 26 -7.61 -8.83 -2.14
CA ASP A 26 -8.68 -9.81 -2.25
C ASP A 26 -8.64 -10.53 -3.61
N THR A 27 -8.39 -9.79 -4.70
CA THR A 27 -8.20 -10.40 -6.02
C THR A 27 -7.01 -11.36 -6.04
N LEU A 28 -5.87 -10.95 -5.47
CA LEU A 28 -4.67 -11.80 -5.43
C LEU A 28 -4.89 -13.04 -4.55
N ARG A 29 -5.64 -12.94 -3.46
CA ARG A 29 -6.04 -14.08 -2.62
C ARG A 29 -6.95 -15.04 -3.35
N GLU A 30 -7.94 -14.53 -4.07
CA GLU A 30 -8.83 -15.35 -4.89
C GLU A 30 -8.01 -16.13 -5.93
N ILE A 31 -7.10 -15.46 -6.63
CA ILE A 31 -6.24 -16.13 -7.62
C ILE A 31 -5.33 -17.17 -6.93
N ASN A 32 -4.76 -16.85 -5.77
CA ASN A 32 -3.93 -17.77 -5.00
C ASN A 32 -4.70 -19.04 -4.59
N ALA A 33 -5.98 -18.91 -4.22
CA ALA A 33 -6.83 -20.04 -3.85
C ALA A 33 -7.19 -20.95 -5.02
N HIS A 34 -7.33 -20.39 -6.23
CA HIS A 34 -7.73 -21.15 -7.43
C HIS A 34 -6.53 -21.65 -8.25
N ALA A 35 -5.31 -21.16 -7.97
CA ALA A 35 -4.10 -21.63 -8.61
C ALA A 35 -3.60 -22.91 -7.94
N ASN A 36 -3.64 -24.04 -8.64
CA ASN A 36 -3.10 -25.34 -8.18
C ASN A 36 -1.62 -25.30 -7.74
N LYS A 37 -0.87 -24.24 -8.12
CA LYS A 37 0.50 -23.92 -7.67
C LYS A 37 0.67 -22.41 -7.65
N ALA A 38 0.19 -21.75 -6.62
CA ALA A 38 0.52 -20.35 -6.43
C ALA A 38 2.01 -20.19 -6.04
N PRO A 39 2.75 -19.23 -6.61
CA PRO A 39 4.16 -19.02 -6.30
C PRO A 39 4.34 -18.55 -4.84
N ALA A 40 5.41 -18.98 -4.17
CA ALA A 40 5.72 -18.51 -2.81
C ALA A 40 5.92 -16.98 -2.75
N GLU A 41 6.28 -16.38 -3.88
CA GLU A 41 6.38 -14.94 -4.07
C GLU A 41 5.02 -14.23 -3.92
N LEU A 42 3.91 -14.89 -4.28
CA LEU A 42 2.57 -14.33 -4.13
C LEU A 42 2.14 -14.25 -2.66
N SER A 43 2.47 -15.28 -1.86
CA SER A 43 2.14 -15.27 -0.42
C SER A 43 2.98 -14.23 0.33
N ALA A 44 4.26 -14.08 -0.04
CA ALA A 44 5.12 -13.01 0.49
C ALA A 44 4.56 -11.62 0.15
N LEU A 45 4.20 -11.38 -1.11
CA LEU A 45 3.58 -10.13 -1.54
C LEU A 45 2.27 -9.84 -0.79
N LEU A 46 1.40 -10.84 -0.63
CA LEU A 46 0.15 -10.71 0.13
C LEU A 46 0.39 -10.32 1.60
N SER A 47 1.42 -10.89 2.23
CA SER A 47 1.83 -10.51 3.58
C SER A 47 2.29 -9.05 3.62
N GLU A 48 3.14 -8.63 2.67
CA GLU A 48 3.65 -7.27 2.61
C GLU A 48 2.55 -6.22 2.37
N LEU A 49 1.60 -6.52 1.48
CA LEU A 49 0.43 -5.69 1.21
C LEU A 49 -0.50 -5.59 2.41
N THR A 50 -0.63 -6.66 3.20
CA THR A 50 -1.42 -6.64 4.44
C THR A 50 -0.80 -5.70 5.46
N VAL A 51 0.54 -5.72 5.61
CA VAL A 51 1.25 -4.77 6.46
C VAL A 51 1.09 -3.34 5.94
N LEU A 52 1.22 -3.13 4.63
CA LEU A 52 1.04 -1.82 4.02
C LEU A 52 -0.38 -1.27 4.28
N LYS A 53 -1.41 -2.10 4.13
CA LYS A 53 -2.80 -1.76 4.44
C LYS A 53 -2.92 -1.24 5.88
N SER A 54 -2.34 -1.95 6.86
CA SER A 54 -2.37 -1.54 8.26
C SER A 54 -1.68 -0.20 8.52
N LEU A 55 -0.54 0.06 7.87
CA LEU A 55 0.15 1.35 8.00
C LEU A 55 -0.65 2.51 7.39
N ILE A 56 -1.28 2.29 6.24
CA ILE A 56 -2.14 3.30 5.60
C ILE A 56 -3.36 3.60 6.49
N ASP A 57 -3.98 2.56 7.07
CA ASP A 57 -5.09 2.72 8.01
C ASP A 57 -4.67 3.51 9.25
N GLU A 58 -3.48 3.23 9.78
CA GLU A 58 -2.92 3.96 10.92
C GLU A 58 -2.63 5.43 10.60
N VAL A 59 -2.10 5.73 9.41
CA VAL A 59 -1.90 7.11 8.92
C VAL A 59 -3.24 7.85 8.80
N ILE A 60 -4.28 7.20 8.27
CA ILE A 60 -5.62 7.78 8.15
C ILE A 60 -6.22 8.06 9.54
N ASN A 61 -6.07 7.14 10.49
CA ASN A 61 -6.66 7.29 11.82
C ASN A 61 -5.94 8.32 12.69
N ARG A 62 -4.65 8.55 12.46
CA ARG A 62 -3.84 9.52 13.21
C ARG A 62 -3.73 10.88 12.53
N ALA A 63 -4.27 11.02 11.33
CA ALA A 63 -4.28 12.22 10.52
C ALA A 63 -4.89 13.43 11.28
N PRO A 64 -4.13 14.49 11.61
CA PRO A 64 -4.72 15.72 12.12
C PRO A 64 -5.74 16.29 11.12
N PRO A 65 -6.93 16.71 11.59
CA PRO A 65 -8.06 17.09 10.73
C PRO A 65 -7.83 18.35 9.85
N ASN A 66 -6.76 19.11 10.09
CA ASN A 66 -6.46 20.37 9.39
C ASN A 66 -5.07 20.39 8.73
N ASP A 67 -4.39 19.25 8.66
CA ASP A 67 -3.03 19.19 8.16
C ASP A 67 -3.01 18.11 7.07
N ASP A 68 -2.98 18.50 5.80
CA ASP A 68 -3.12 17.56 4.68
C ASP A 68 -1.76 17.21 4.03
N TRP A 69 -0.69 17.92 4.39
CA TRP A 69 0.61 17.77 3.70
C TRP A 69 1.24 16.40 3.92
N TYR A 70 1.07 15.78 5.09
CA TYR A 70 1.63 14.44 5.34
C TYR A 70 0.90 13.37 4.53
N LEU A 71 -0.43 13.51 4.32
CA LEU A 71 -1.18 12.63 3.42
C LEU A 71 -0.74 12.85 1.99
N GLN A 72 -0.52 14.09 1.56
CA GLN A 72 -0.03 14.36 0.20
C GLN A 72 1.37 13.80 -0.03
N LEU A 73 2.28 13.88 0.95
CA LEU A 73 3.62 13.34 0.86
C LEU A 73 3.61 11.83 0.59
N CYS A 74 2.81 11.10 1.37
CA CYS A 74 2.72 9.65 1.28
C CYS A 74 1.82 9.16 0.11
N ARG A 75 1.02 10.05 -0.52
CA ARG A 75 0.04 9.69 -1.57
C ARG A 75 0.70 9.15 -2.84
N SER A 76 1.68 9.87 -3.38
CA SER A 76 2.33 9.51 -4.66
C SER A 76 3.02 8.15 -4.59
N SER A 77 3.63 7.85 -3.45
CA SER A 77 4.23 6.55 -3.16
C SER A 77 3.17 5.44 -3.17
N ILE A 78 2.02 5.62 -2.49
CA ILE A 78 0.93 4.63 -2.48
C ILE A 78 0.33 4.44 -3.89
N GLU A 79 0.14 5.51 -4.66
CA GLU A 79 -0.34 5.43 -6.04
C GLU A 79 0.54 4.53 -6.91
N THR A 80 1.86 4.54 -6.69
CA THR A 80 2.81 3.65 -7.37
C THR A 80 2.50 2.18 -7.08
N VAL A 81 2.21 1.84 -5.82
CA VAL A 81 1.83 0.48 -5.41
C VAL A 81 0.50 0.06 -6.06
N VAL A 82 -0.49 0.95 -6.09
CA VAL A 82 -1.79 0.69 -6.73
C VAL A 82 -1.62 0.41 -8.23
N ILE A 83 -0.81 1.20 -8.93
CA ILE A 83 -0.50 1.00 -10.35
C ILE A 83 0.21 -0.35 -10.55
N GLY A 84 1.16 -0.70 -9.69
CA GLY A 84 1.86 -1.99 -9.73
C GLY A 84 0.92 -3.17 -9.52
N LEU A 85 0.01 -3.09 -8.55
CA LEU A 85 -1.03 -4.09 -8.32
C LEU A 85 -1.93 -4.31 -9.54
N GLU A 86 -2.37 -3.22 -10.17
CA GLU A 86 -3.24 -3.32 -11.34
C GLU A 86 -2.52 -3.94 -12.55
N LYS A 87 -1.23 -3.63 -12.73
CA LYS A 87 -0.37 -4.29 -13.74
C LYS A 87 -0.28 -5.80 -13.47
N LEU A 88 -0.02 -6.18 -12.21
CA LEU A 88 0.11 -7.57 -11.81
C LEU A 88 -1.18 -8.36 -12.06
N LYS A 89 -2.33 -7.80 -11.67
CA LYS A 89 -3.67 -8.37 -11.91
C LYS A 89 -3.94 -8.60 -13.40
N LYS A 90 -3.67 -7.58 -14.24
CA LYS A 90 -3.87 -7.67 -15.70
C LYS A 90 -3.05 -8.80 -16.33
N ARG A 91 -1.78 -8.92 -15.96
CA ARG A 91 -0.91 -9.98 -16.50
C ARG A 91 -1.31 -11.37 -16.01
N MET A 92 -1.76 -11.48 -14.76
CA MET A 92 -2.22 -12.77 -14.21
C MET A 92 -3.52 -13.25 -14.89
N ASN A 93 -4.46 -12.35 -15.15
CA ASN A 93 -5.66 -12.67 -15.93
C ASN A 93 -5.33 -13.13 -17.36
N ALA A 94 -4.39 -12.43 -18.02
CA ALA A 94 -3.92 -12.82 -19.35
C ALA A 94 -3.23 -14.21 -19.36
N TRP A 95 -2.52 -14.56 -18.28
CA TRP A 95 -1.93 -15.89 -18.12
C TRP A 95 -3.00 -16.98 -17.99
N ASN A 96 -4.04 -16.76 -17.17
CA ASN A 96 -5.12 -17.71 -16.95
C ASN A 96 -5.99 -17.93 -18.20
N GLN A 97 -6.19 -16.90 -19.03
CA GLN A 97 -6.93 -16.99 -20.29
C GLN A 97 -6.13 -17.58 -21.47
N GLY A 98 -4.82 -17.79 -21.30
CA GLY A 98 -3.92 -18.35 -22.31
C GLY A 98 -4.23 -19.83 -22.62
N THR A 99 -4.89 -20.07 -23.76
CA THR A 99 -5.14 -21.40 -24.33
C THR A 99 -3.87 -22.27 -24.36
N ARG A 100 -4.05 -23.59 -24.18
CA ARG A 100 -3.03 -24.65 -23.99
C ARG A 100 -1.81 -24.66 -24.94
N LYS A 101 -1.73 -23.81 -25.96
CA LYS A 101 -0.89 -24.05 -27.14
C LYS A 101 0.57 -23.61 -27.10
N LEU A 102 1.08 -22.86 -26.11
CA LEU A 102 2.49 -22.43 -26.12
C LEU A 102 3.14 -22.45 -24.73
N LYS A 103 3.73 -23.59 -24.35
CA LYS A 103 4.48 -23.76 -23.08
C LYS A 103 5.58 -22.69 -22.90
N ALA A 104 6.30 -22.34 -23.97
CA ALA A 104 7.34 -21.31 -23.92
C ALA A 104 6.78 -19.92 -23.58
N ARG A 105 5.64 -19.52 -24.18
CA ARG A 105 4.99 -18.24 -23.85
C ARG A 105 4.53 -18.17 -22.39
N LYS A 106 4.11 -19.30 -21.81
CA LYS A 106 3.75 -19.39 -20.39
C LYS A 106 4.96 -19.19 -19.46
N ILE A 107 6.12 -19.75 -19.82
CA ILE A 107 7.36 -19.56 -19.04
C ILE A 107 7.82 -18.11 -19.09
N PHE A 108 7.83 -17.50 -20.28
CA PHE A 108 8.18 -16.08 -20.40
C PHE A 108 7.18 -15.19 -19.67
N ALA A 109 5.88 -15.43 -19.80
CA ALA A 109 4.85 -14.67 -19.07
C ALA A 109 5.00 -14.81 -17.55
N PHE A 110 5.31 -16.02 -17.06
CA PHE A 110 5.58 -16.26 -15.64
C PHE A 110 6.81 -15.49 -15.15
N ARG A 111 7.90 -15.49 -15.93
CA ARG A 111 9.11 -14.74 -15.60
C ARG A 111 8.84 -13.23 -15.48
N HIS A 112 8.17 -12.64 -16.46
CA HIS A 112 7.84 -11.20 -16.42
C HIS A 112 6.89 -10.89 -15.25
N TRP A 113 5.92 -11.76 -15.00
CA TRP A 113 5.05 -11.62 -13.84
C TRP A 113 5.83 -11.64 -12.53
N LYS A 114 6.82 -12.53 -12.39
CA LYS A 114 7.70 -12.57 -11.23
C LYS A 114 8.55 -11.30 -11.09
N GLU A 115 9.10 -10.81 -12.20
CA GLU A 115 9.83 -9.53 -12.22
C GLU A 115 8.94 -8.36 -11.75
N ASP A 116 7.66 -8.33 -12.16
CA ASP A 116 6.70 -7.34 -11.66
C ASP A 116 6.40 -7.49 -10.16
N VAL A 117 6.32 -8.73 -9.64
CA VAL A 117 6.19 -8.96 -8.18
C VAL A 117 7.37 -8.36 -7.45
N GLU A 118 8.59 -8.64 -7.90
CA GLU A 118 9.81 -8.14 -7.26
C GLU A 118 9.93 -6.61 -7.31
N VAL A 119 9.50 -5.98 -8.42
CA VAL A 119 9.38 -4.52 -8.52
C VAL A 119 8.37 -4.00 -7.50
N LEU A 120 7.18 -4.59 -7.45
CA LEU A 120 6.13 -4.17 -6.53
C LEU A 120 6.54 -4.34 -5.07
N GLN A 121 7.25 -5.41 -4.72
CA GLN A 121 7.80 -5.59 -3.38
C GLN A 121 8.77 -4.47 -3.01
N ARG A 122 9.69 -4.10 -3.92
CA ARG A 122 10.60 -2.96 -3.68
C ARG A 122 9.84 -1.66 -3.48
N ASP A 123 8.84 -1.39 -4.32
CA ASP A 123 7.99 -0.21 -4.18
C ASP A 123 7.29 -0.20 -2.81
N ILE A 124 6.70 -1.33 -2.40
CA ILE A 124 6.07 -1.49 -1.08
C ILE A 124 7.05 -1.21 0.06
N GLN A 125 8.31 -1.66 -0.03
CA GLN A 125 9.30 -1.37 1.01
C GLN A 125 9.61 0.13 1.11
N VAL A 126 9.72 0.83 -0.02
CA VAL A 126 9.88 2.30 -0.04
C VAL A 126 8.66 2.97 0.59
N VAL A 127 7.45 2.60 0.18
CA VAL A 127 6.21 3.21 0.71
C VAL A 127 6.05 2.96 2.21
N LYS A 128 6.42 1.77 2.71
CA LYS A 128 6.39 1.49 4.15
C LYS A 128 7.29 2.44 4.92
N LEU A 129 8.49 2.73 4.40
CA LEU A 129 9.39 3.70 5.02
C LEU A 129 8.80 5.11 4.99
N ASP A 130 8.25 5.54 3.85
CA ASP A 130 7.57 6.84 3.73
C ASP A 130 6.42 6.96 4.74
N LEU A 131 5.59 5.93 4.89
CA LEU A 131 4.48 5.91 5.84
C LEU A 131 4.95 5.93 7.29
N LEU A 132 6.03 5.21 7.62
CA LEU A 132 6.62 5.28 8.96
C LEU A 132 7.15 6.69 9.25
N LEU A 133 7.79 7.35 8.28
CA LEU A 133 8.21 8.75 8.40
C LEU A 133 7.02 9.68 8.58
N CYS A 134 5.90 9.46 7.88
CA CYS A 134 4.64 10.18 8.06
C CYS A 134 4.06 9.97 9.50
N LEU A 135 4.31 8.84 10.14
CA LEU A 135 3.84 8.53 11.50
C LEU A 135 4.74 9.05 12.63
N LEU A 136 6.05 9.26 12.40
CA LEU A 136 7.00 9.70 13.44
C LEU A 136 6.61 11.02 14.14
N PRO A 137 6.13 12.08 13.45
CA PRO A 137 5.70 13.32 14.11
C PRO A 137 4.52 13.11 15.07
N THR A 138 3.65 12.12 14.80
CA THR A 138 2.47 11.82 15.64
C THR A 138 2.82 11.08 16.93
N LEU A 139 4.01 10.47 17.01
CA LEU A 139 4.48 9.73 18.19
C LEU A 139 5.13 10.64 19.24
N ASN A 140 5.53 11.86 18.88
CA ASN A 140 6.35 12.74 19.72
C ASN A 140 5.57 13.88 20.41
N LEU A 141 4.24 13.88 20.34
CA LEU A 141 3.40 14.89 21.00
C LEU A 141 2.45 14.23 22.00
N ASN A 142 3.00 13.75 23.10
CA ASN A 142 2.25 13.66 24.35
C ASN A 142 2.49 14.97 25.15
N PRO A 143 1.65 16.00 25.03
CA PRO A 143 1.80 17.26 25.77
C PRO A 143 1.65 17.09 27.29
N SER A 144 1.22 15.92 27.77
CA SER A 144 0.93 15.66 29.18
C SER A 144 2.18 15.59 30.08
N ILE A 145 3.40 15.61 29.52
CA ILE A 145 4.66 15.54 30.30
C ILE A 145 5.32 16.93 30.47
N GLN A 146 4.88 17.96 29.74
CA GLN A 146 5.48 19.31 29.82
C GLN A 146 4.90 20.18 30.95
N VAL A 147 3.73 19.84 31.53
CA VAL A 147 3.06 20.68 32.55
C VAL A 147 3.55 20.43 33.98
N ALA A 148 4.29 19.34 34.24
CA ALA A 148 4.77 19.05 35.60
C ALA A 148 6.06 19.80 36.01
N ARG A 149 6.69 20.56 35.11
CA ARG A 149 8.01 21.18 35.37
C ARG A 149 8.00 22.70 35.56
N THR A 150 6.86 23.36 35.38
CA THR A 150 6.76 24.83 35.48
C THR A 150 6.01 25.34 36.70
N SER A 151 5.40 24.47 37.53
CA SER A 151 4.68 24.89 38.74
C SER A 151 5.53 24.90 40.02
N HIS A 152 6.79 24.46 39.99
CA HIS A 152 7.63 24.40 41.20
C HIS A 152 8.68 25.51 41.35
N ILE A 153 8.69 26.51 40.46
CA ILE A 153 9.62 27.66 40.52
C ILE A 153 8.81 28.96 40.61
N ARG A 154 7.90 29.06 41.58
CA ARG A 154 7.32 30.35 41.98
C ARG A 154 6.73 30.29 43.39
N SER A 155 7.59 30.06 44.36
CA SER A 155 7.28 30.32 45.78
C SER A 155 8.57 30.57 46.54
N SER A 156 9.04 31.82 46.50
CA SER A 156 9.77 32.54 47.55
C SER A 156 9.89 34.00 47.13
#